data_AF-A0A2W5AVM9-F1
#
_entry.id   AF-A0A2W5AVM9-F1
#
_cell.length_a   1.000
_cell.length_b   1.000
_cell.length_c   1.000
_cell.angle_alpha   90.00
_cell.angle_beta   90.00
_cell.angle_gamma   90.00
#
_symmetry.space_group_name_H-M   'P 1'
#
loop_
_entity.id
_entity.type
_entity.pdbx_description
1 polymer ?
#
loop_
_entity_poly.entity_id
_entity_poly.type
_entity_poly.pdbx_seq_one_letter_code
_entity_poly.pdbx_strand_id
1 'polypeptide(L)' 'MTFKSVLNSLLFKIILAIVLGIIVSQFAPEWLGRTFATFNGLFSNFLGFFIPVLIFSLVAPAIAGLGRGAGKW' A
#
# COMPACT_ATOMS: atom_id res chain seq x y z
N MET A 1 29.06 -14.04 2.67
CA MET A 1 28.03 -13.01 2.40
C MET A 1 27.63 -12.38 3.72
N THR A 2 27.79 -11.08 3.84
CA THR A 2 27.80 -10.34 5.12
C THR A 2 26.38 -10.12 5.62
N PHE A 3 26.02 -10.71 6.77
CA PHE A 3 24.69 -10.65 7.41
C PHE A 3 24.14 -9.21 7.56
N LYS A 4 25.03 -8.21 7.70
CA LYS A 4 24.67 -6.78 7.73
C LYS A 4 23.95 -6.25 6.48
N SER A 5 24.17 -6.82 5.29
CA SER A 5 23.59 -6.30 4.04
C SER A 5 22.12 -6.68 3.87
N VAL A 6 21.70 -7.84 4.37
CA VAL A 6 20.29 -8.26 4.34
C VAL A 6 19.48 -7.45 5.35
N LEU A 7 20.06 -7.18 6.53
CA LEU A 7 19.45 -6.35 7.57
C LEU A 7 19.19 -4.90 7.16
N ASN A 8 19.95 -4.35 6.20
CA ASN A 8 19.80 -2.95 5.77
C ASN A 8 18.87 -2.77 4.56
N SER A 9 18.35 -3.86 3.99
CA SER A 9 17.36 -3.78 2.93
C SER A 9 16.05 -3.19 3.48
N LEU A 10 15.49 -2.24 2.74
CA LEU A 10 14.20 -1.60 3.04
C LEU A 10 13.11 -2.67 3.19
N LEU A 11 13.18 -3.72 2.35
CA LEU A 11 12.28 -4.86 2.38
C LEU A 11 12.39 -5.65 3.69
N PHE A 12 13.61 -5.87 4.18
CA PHE A 12 13.83 -6.55 5.46
C PHE A 12 13.29 -5.72 6.64
N LYS A 13 13.49 -4.40 6.61
CA LYS A 13 12.94 -3.48 7.63
C LYS A 13 11.41 -3.49 7.63
N ILE A 14 10.78 -3.53 6.45
CA ILE A 14 9.32 -3.63 6.33
C ILE A 14 8.83 -4.94 6.95
N ILE A 15 9.45 -6.07 6.59
CA ILE A 15 9.07 -7.38 7.15
C ILE A 15 9.24 -7.38 8.68
N LEU A 16 10.37 -6.90 9.18
CA LEU A 16 10.63 -6.83 10.62
C LEU A 16 9.61 -5.93 11.34
N ALA A 17 9.26 -4.79 10.76
CA ALA A 17 8.26 -3.87 11.32
C ALA A 17 6.86 -4.51 11.35
N ILE A 18 6.46 -5.27 10.33
CA ILE A 18 5.18 -6.00 10.31
C ILE A 18 5.15 -7.04 11.43
N VAL A 19 6.21 -7.85 11.57
CA VAL A 19 6.30 -8.89 12.61
C VAL A 19 6.24 -8.26 14.01
N LEU A 20 7.01 -7.20 14.25
CA LEU A 20 6.97 -6.48 15.51
C LEU A 20 5.60 -5.84 15.78
N GLY A 21 4.96 -5.28 14.75
CA GLY A 21 3.62 -4.70 14.84
C GLY A 21 2.56 -5.72 15.27
N ILE A 22 2.61 -6.95 14.75
CA ILE A 22 1.70 -8.04 15.11
C ILE A 22 1.91 -8.50 16.56
N ILE A 23 3.17 -8.56 17.02
CA ILE A 23 3.48 -8.93 18.41
C ILE A 23 2.95 -7.85 19.36
N VAL A 24 3.20 -6.57 19.04
CA VAL A 24 2.76 -5.43 19.85
C VAL A 24 1.23 -5.30 19.82
N SER A 25 0.56 -5.65 18.71
CA SER A 25 -0.90 -5.56 18.62
C SER A 25 -1.63 -6.48 19.59
N GLN A 26 -1.03 -7.61 20.00
CA GLN A 26 -1.65 -8.49 21.01
C GLN A 26 -1.65 -7.88 22.43
N PHE A 27 -0.75 -6.94 22.71
CA PHE A 27 -0.70 -6.20 23.97
C PHE A 27 -1.34 -4.82 23.86
N ALA A 28 -1.82 -4.45 22.66
CA ALA A 28 -2.42 -3.15 22.43
C ALA A 28 -3.84 -3.09 23.03
N PRO A 29 -4.19 -1.97 23.69
CA PRO A 29 -5.51 -1.81 24.28
C PRO A 29 -6.58 -1.59 23.20
N GLU A 30 -7.81 -2.00 23.51
CA GLU A 30 -8.91 -2.05 22.55
C GLU A 30 -9.30 -0.69 21.96
N TRP A 31 -9.09 0.40 22.71
CA TRP A 31 -9.29 1.76 22.22
C TRP A 31 -8.31 2.12 21.09
N LEU A 32 -7.06 1.64 21.16
CA LEU A 32 -6.05 1.86 20.13
C LEU A 32 -6.46 1.14 18.84
N GLY A 33 -6.79 -0.15 18.94
CA GLY A 33 -7.30 -0.93 17.81
C GLY A 33 -8.54 -0.30 17.16
N ARG A 34 -9.47 0.21 17.97
CA ARG A 34 -10.67 0.88 17.48
C ARG A 34 -10.37 2.16 16.69
N THR A 35 -9.47 3.01 17.17
CA THR A 35 -9.08 4.24 16.45
C THR A 35 -8.42 3.93 15.09
N PHE A 36 -7.51 2.95 15.04
CA PHE A 36 -6.91 2.50 13.79
C PHE A 36 -7.95 1.90 12.83
N ALA A 37 -8.90 1.12 13.34
CA ALA A 37 -9.97 0.54 12.52
C ALA A 37 -10.92 1.62 11.98
N THR A 38 -11.28 2.63 12.78
CA THR A 38 -12.11 3.76 12.31
C THR A 38 -11.39 4.55 11.23
N PHE A 39 -10.12 4.86 11.42
CA PHE A 39 -9.32 5.54 10.39
C PHE A 39 -9.22 4.70 9.11
N ASN A 40 -8.94 3.40 9.24
CA ASN A 40 -8.87 2.49 8.10
C ASN A 40 -10.20 2.42 7.33
N GLY A 41 -11.33 2.39 8.05
CA GLY A 41 -12.66 2.43 7.46
C GLY A 41 -12.94 3.74 6.72
N LEU A 42 -12.67 4.90 7.34
CA LEU A 42 -12.83 6.20 6.69
C LEU A 42 -11.93 6.35 5.46
N PHE A 43 -10.67 5.96 5.58
CA PHE A 43 -9.70 6.02 4.49
C PHE A 43 -10.04 5.06 3.35
N SER A 44 -10.53 3.86 3.65
CA SER A 44 -10.96 2.91 2.61
C SER A 44 -12.17 3.42 1.83
N ASN A 45 -13.13 4.08 2.49
CA ASN A 45 -14.25 4.74 1.79
C ASN A 45 -13.75 5.89 0.89
N PHE A 46 -12.81 6.69 1.40
CA PHE A 46 -12.17 7.75 0.61
C PHE A 46 -11.42 7.19 -0.61
N LEU A 47 -10.61 6.13 -0.44
CA LEU A 47 -9.95 5.44 -1.54
C LEU A 47 -10.96 4.87 -2.53
N GLY A 48 -12.03 4.25 -2.07
CA GLY A 48 -13.11 3.74 -2.92
C GLY A 48 -13.71 4.82 -3.83
N PHE A 49 -13.88 6.04 -3.31
CA PHE A 49 -14.31 7.20 -4.09
C PHE A 49 -13.22 7.72 -5.06
N PHE A 50 -11.95 7.72 -4.64
CA PHE A 50 -10.83 8.21 -5.44
C PHE A 50 -10.37 7.23 -6.52
N ILE A 51 -10.56 5.93 -6.36
CA ILE A 51 -10.13 4.90 -7.31
C ILE A 51 -10.69 5.17 -8.73
N PRO A 52 -12.00 5.42 -8.93
CA PRO A 52 -12.52 5.79 -10.25
C PRO A 52 -11.85 7.03 -10.83
N VAL A 53 -11.65 8.08 -10.04
CA VAL A 53 -11.02 9.34 -10.47
C VAL A 53 -9.55 9.10 -10.87
N LEU A 54 -8.82 8.30 -10.09
CA LEU A 54 -7.44 7.91 -10.39
C LEU A 54 -7.36 7.11 -11.69
N ILE A 55 -8.29 6.20 -11.92
CA ILE A 55 -8.38 5.44 -13.18
C ILE A 55 -8.59 6.40 -14.36
N PHE A 56 -9.54 7.33 -14.28
CA PHE A 56 -9.75 8.32 -15.34
C PHE A 56 -8.54 9.23 -15.56
N SER A 57 -7.88 9.67 -14.48
CA SER A 57 -6.73 10.59 -14.57
C SER A 57 -5.44 9.91 -15.03
N LEU A 58 -5.23 8.64 -14.73
CA LEU A 58 -3.95 7.94 -14.94
C LEU A 58 -4.08 6.80 -15.96
N VAL A 59 -5.04 5.92 -15.76
CA VAL A 59 -5.17 4.68 -16.54
C VAL A 59 -5.76 4.94 -17.92
N ALA A 60 -6.82 5.74 -18.04
CA ALA A 60 -7.44 6.07 -19.32
C ALA A 60 -6.45 6.73 -20.32
N PRO A 61 -5.67 7.77 -19.96
CA PRO A 61 -4.66 8.32 -20.86
C PRO A 61 -3.50 7.35 -21.13
N ALA A 62 -3.12 6.50 -20.17
CA ALA A 62 -2.11 5.47 -20.40
C ALA A 62 -2.56 4.46 -21.47
N ILE A 63 -3.81 3.99 -21.43
CA ILE A 63 -4.38 3.09 -22.44
C ILE A 63 -4.50 3.77 -23.80
N ALA A 64 -4.95 5.02 -23.83
CA ALA A 64 -5.04 5.80 -25.07
C ALA A 64 -3.65 6.01 -25.74
N GLY A 65 -2.59 6.10 -24.93
CA GLY A 65 -1.21 6.14 -25.40
C GLY A 65 -0.72 4.81 -25.97
N LEU A 66 -1.08 3.68 -25.35
CA LEU A 66 -0.68 2.34 -25.80
C LEU A 66 -1.25 2.00 -27.19
N GLY A 67 -2.48 2.42 -27.49
CA GLY A 67 -3.11 2.19 -28.80
C GLY A 67 -2.37 2.80 -29.99
N ARG A 68 -1.60 3.89 -29.81
CA ARG A 68 -0.82 4.51 -30.91
C ARG A 68 0.40 3.70 -31.34
N GLY A 69 0.91 2.80 -30.48
CA GLY A 69 2.04 1.92 -30.79
C GLY A 69 1.63 0.55 -31.33
N ALA A 70 0.39 0.13 -31.08
CA ALA A 70 -0.09 -1.24 -31.35
C ALA A 70 -0.35 -1.55 -32.83
N GLY A 71 -0.38 -0.53 -33.71
CA GLY A 71 -0.61 -0.70 -35.16
C GLY A 71 0.63 -0.47 -36.03
N LYS A 72 1.83 -0.33 -35.46
CA LYS A 72 3.08 -0.04 -36.19
C LYS A 72 4.06 -1.22 -36.25
N TRP A 73 3.60 -2.43 -35.96
CA TRP A 73 4.32 -3.68 -36.16
C TRP A 73 3.39 -4.69 -36.81
#